data_AF-A0A2G5SPR5-F1
#
_entry.id   AF-A0A2G5SPR5-F1
#
_cell.length_a   1.000
_cell.length_b   1.000
_cell.length_c   1.000
_cell.angle_alpha   90.00
_cell.angle_beta   90.00
_cell.angle_gamma   90.00
#
_symmetry.space_group_name_H-M   'P 1'
#
loop_
_entity.id
_entity.type
_entity.pdbx_description
1 polymer ?
#
loop_
_entity_poly.entity_id
_entity_poly.type
_entity_poly.pdbx_seq_one_letter_code
_entity_poly.pdbx_strand_id
1 'polypeptide(L)'
;MRIGLLLLLTHCTIAAEWHCGSGRVSTAIAWTLSLPATDREYINTCCKAHDEQYDRIQNGTSLLTTQESDLLFSRCLQSSSYRQNWKKGRHWQSNLKSSSTTTNPILWMLPKTTQPV
;
A
#
# COMPACT_ATOMS: atom_id res chain seq x y z
N MET A 1 -39.35 20.86 -2.99
CA MET A 1 -38.84 19.60 -3.56
C MET A 1 -37.52 19.25 -2.86
N ARG A 2 -37.56 18.43 -1.80
CA ARG A 2 -36.40 18.09 -0.95
C ARG A 2 -35.92 16.63 -1.12
N ILE A 3 -36.44 15.93 -2.13
CA ILE A 3 -36.20 14.49 -2.33
C ILE A 3 -34.91 14.24 -3.13
N GLY A 4 -34.48 15.19 -3.97
CA GLY A 4 -33.25 15.05 -4.78
C GLY A 4 -31.96 15.00 -3.95
N LEU A 5 -31.92 15.67 -2.78
CA LEU A 5 -30.75 15.66 -1.90
C LEU A 5 -30.57 14.32 -1.18
N LEU A 6 -31.66 13.59 -0.93
CA LEU A 6 -31.63 12.27 -0.26
C LEU A 6 -31.10 11.17 -1.18
N LEU A 7 -31.33 11.26 -2.49
CA LEU A 7 -30.84 10.31 -3.51
C LEU A 7 -29.33 10.42 -3.79
N LEU A 8 -28.72 11.57 -3.48
CA LEU A 8 -27.26 11.77 -3.57
C LEU A 8 -26.49 11.11 -2.41
N LEU A 9 -27.15 10.90 -1.27
CA LEU A 9 -26.55 10.26 -0.09
C LEU A 9 -26.63 8.72 -0.14
N THR A 10 -27.53 8.15 -0.94
CA THR A 10 -27.69 6.69 -1.07
C THR A 10 -26.65 6.03 -1.98
N HIS A 11 -25.84 6.82 -2.67
CA HIS A 11 -24.72 6.34 -3.50
C HIS A 11 -23.36 6.56 -2.82
N CYS A 12 -23.33 6.55 -1.48
CA CYS A 12 -22.09 6.26 -0.75
C CYS A 12 -21.69 4.80 -1.05
N THR A 13 -21.17 4.59 -2.26
CA THR A 13 -20.30 3.47 -2.56
C THR A 13 -19.30 3.38 -1.43
N ILE A 14 -19.20 2.21 -0.82
CA ILE A 14 -18.23 1.90 0.22
C ILE A 14 -16.86 2.11 -0.42
N ALA A 15 -16.35 3.33 -0.38
CA ALA A 15 -15.01 3.63 -0.82
C ALA A 15 -14.11 2.85 0.14
N ALA A 16 -13.42 1.84 -0.37
CA ALA A 16 -12.55 1.01 0.43
C ALA A 16 -11.58 1.95 1.19
N GLU A 17 -11.57 1.85 2.51
CA GLU A 17 -10.67 2.63 3.36
C GLU A 17 -9.23 2.36 2.94
N TRP A 18 -8.44 3.42 2.76
CA TRP A 18 -7.05 3.27 2.34
C TRP A 18 -6.14 3.00 3.54
N HIS A 19 -5.49 1.84 3.51
CA HIS A 19 -4.67 1.29 4.58
C HIS A 19 -3.16 1.40 4.32
N CYS A 20 -2.72 1.83 3.13
CA CYS A 20 -1.27 1.92 2.90
C CYS A 20 -0.68 3.22 3.46
N GLY A 21 0.40 3.07 4.22
CA GLY A 21 1.18 4.17 4.80
C GLY A 21 0.77 4.46 6.25
N SER A 22 1.74 4.88 7.06
CA SER A 22 1.55 5.24 8.47
C SER A 22 1.47 6.75 8.71
N GLY A 23 0.29 7.23 9.09
CA GLY A 23 0.03 8.65 9.35
C GLY A 23 -0.01 9.50 8.08
N ARG A 24 -0.43 10.77 8.22
CA ARG A 24 -0.88 11.62 7.10
C ARG A 24 0.10 11.71 5.93
N VAL A 25 1.40 11.86 6.21
CA VAL A 25 2.42 12.09 5.17
C VAL A 25 2.66 10.82 4.36
N SER A 26 2.98 9.70 5.02
CA SER A 26 3.30 8.47 4.29
C SER A 26 2.04 7.86 3.65
N THR A 27 0.85 8.04 4.25
CA THR A 27 -0.43 7.71 3.62
C THR A 27 -0.64 8.49 2.32
N ALA A 28 -0.40 9.80 2.31
CA ALA A 28 -0.52 10.61 1.09
C ALA A 28 0.47 10.15 0.01
N ILE A 29 1.72 9.88 0.38
CA ILE A 29 2.74 9.37 -0.55
C ILE A 29 2.34 8.00 -1.12
N ALA A 30 1.91 7.07 -0.28
CA ALA A 30 1.45 5.75 -0.71
C ALA A 30 0.23 5.83 -1.63
N TRP A 31 -0.71 6.74 -1.34
CA TRP A 31 -1.86 7.00 -2.21
C TRP A 31 -1.41 7.55 -3.58
N THR A 32 -0.49 8.52 -3.62
CA THR A 32 0.02 9.08 -4.87
C THR A 32 0.79 8.04 -5.70
N LEU A 33 1.66 7.25 -5.06
CA LEU A 33 2.44 6.21 -5.74
C LEU A 33 1.57 5.09 -6.32
N SER A 34 0.39 4.85 -5.74
CA SER A 34 -0.57 3.85 -6.23
C SER A 34 -1.51 4.38 -7.31
N LEU A 35 -1.55 5.69 -7.61
CA LEU A 35 -2.37 6.23 -8.71
C LEU A 35 -2.21 5.51 -10.06
N PRO A 36 -0.98 5.20 -10.53
CA PRO A 36 -0.79 4.47 -11.79
C PRO A 36 -1.08 2.96 -11.70
N ALA A 37 -1.35 2.40 -10.52
CA ALA A 37 -1.66 0.99 -10.38
C ALA A 37 -3.08 0.71 -10.87
N THR A 38 -3.26 -0.31 -11.71
CA THR A 38 -4.58 -0.79 -12.14
C THR A 38 -5.26 -1.64 -11.07
N ASP A 39 -4.51 -2.10 -10.06
CA ASP A 39 -4.90 -3.03 -9.00
C ASP A 39 -4.76 -2.41 -7.60
N ARG A 40 -5.19 -1.15 -7.45
CA ARG A 40 -5.09 -0.41 -6.18
C ARG A 40 -5.78 -1.10 -5.02
N GLU A 41 -6.94 -1.69 -5.26
CA GLU A 41 -7.68 -2.45 -4.23
C GLU A 41 -6.88 -3.65 -3.72
N TYR A 42 -6.14 -4.33 -4.61
CA TYR A 42 -5.26 -5.43 -4.24
C TYR A 42 -4.08 -4.94 -3.39
N ILE A 43 -3.42 -3.86 -3.81
CA ILE A 43 -2.35 -3.21 -3.03
C ILE A 43 -2.85 -2.83 -1.64
N ASN A 44 -4.04 -2.22 -1.58
CA ASN A 44 -4.68 -1.81 -0.33
C ASN A 44 -4.99 -3.00 0.59
N THR A 45 -5.43 -4.13 0.02
CA THR A 45 -5.65 -5.38 0.75
C THR A 45 -4.35 -5.92 1.34
N CYS A 46 -3.23 -5.84 0.61
CA CYS A 46 -1.91 -6.19 1.14
C CYS A 46 -1.54 -5.32 2.35
N CYS A 47 -1.77 -4.01 2.28
CA CYS A 47 -1.48 -3.09 3.37
C CYS A 47 -2.37 -3.37 4.60
N LYS A 48 -3.67 -3.59 4.39
CA LYS A 48 -4.59 -3.97 5.48
C LYS A 48 -4.13 -5.22 6.22
N ALA A 49 -3.80 -6.28 5.49
CA ALA A 49 -3.33 -7.53 6.09
C ALA A 49 -2.01 -7.33 6.87
N HIS A 50 -1.15 -6.45 6.38
CA HIS A 50 0.13 -6.10 7.01
C HIS A 50 -0.08 -5.33 8.32
N ASP A 51 -0.94 -4.32 8.33
CA ASP A 51 -1.30 -3.57 9.54
C ASP A 51 -1.91 -4.51 10.61
N GLU A 52 -2.85 -5.37 10.22
CA GLU A 52 -3.44 -6.34 11.16
C GLU A 52 -2.42 -7.33 11.73
N GLN A 53 -1.39 -7.71 10.95
CA GLN A 53 -0.29 -8.53 11.46
C GLN A 53 0.50 -7.75 12.51
N TYR A 54 0.85 -6.49 12.25
CA TYR A 54 1.57 -5.65 13.21
C TYR A 54 0.77 -5.41 14.48
N ASP A 55 -0.54 -5.20 14.40
CA ASP A 55 -1.41 -5.06 15.56
C ASP A 55 -1.40 -6.33 16.42
N ARG A 56 -1.50 -7.52 15.79
CA ARG A 56 -1.43 -8.80 16.51
C ARG A 56 -0.05 -9.03 17.14
N ILE A 57 1.03 -8.64 16.46
CA ILE A 57 2.40 -8.72 16.97
C ILE A 57 2.59 -7.81 18.19
N GLN A 58 2.17 -6.55 18.09
CA GLN A 58 2.27 -5.58 19.19
C GLN A 58 1.42 -5.99 20.40
N ASN A 59 0.25 -6.58 20.15
CA ASN A 59 -0.63 -7.07 21.21
C ASN A 59 -0.19 -8.44 21.76
N GLY A 60 0.92 -9.02 21.28
CA GLY A 60 1.43 -10.31 21.75
C GLY A 60 0.54 -11.51 21.41
N THR A 61 -0.36 -11.35 20.44
CA THR A 61 -1.33 -12.38 20.00
C THR A 61 -0.89 -13.12 18.73
N SER A 62 0.25 -12.76 18.16
CA SER A 62 0.85 -13.43 17.01
C SER A 62 2.20 -14.05 17.35
N LEU A 63 2.50 -15.19 16.73
CA LEU A 63 3.84 -15.78 16.70
C LEU A 63 4.69 -15.24 15.54
N LEU A 64 4.11 -14.44 14.64
CA LEU A 64 4.86 -13.79 13.56
C LEU A 64 5.85 -12.77 14.14
N THR A 65 7.04 -12.73 13.57
CA THR A 65 7.95 -11.60 13.74
C THR A 65 7.57 -10.47 12.78
N THR A 66 7.99 -9.24 13.10
CA THR A 66 7.86 -8.08 12.19
C THR A 66 8.53 -8.34 10.85
N GLN A 67 9.69 -9.01 10.85
CA GLN A 67 10.41 -9.39 9.63
C GLN A 67 9.61 -10.37 8.77
N GLU A 68 8.97 -11.38 9.36
CA GLU A 68 8.12 -12.30 8.61
C GLU A 68 6.88 -11.60 8.05
N SER A 69 6.29 -10.69 8.81
CA SER A 69 5.19 -9.85 8.34
C SER A 69 5.60 -9.01 7.13
N ASP A 70 6.77 -8.37 7.15
CA ASP A 70 7.31 -7.62 6.01
C ASP A 70 7.60 -8.50 4.79
N LEU A 71 8.09 -9.73 5.01
CA LEU A 71 8.30 -10.71 3.94
C LEU A 71 6.98 -11.16 3.30
N LEU A 72 5.93 -11.36 4.10
CA LEU A 72 4.59 -11.68 3.63
C LEU A 72 3.99 -10.51 2.85
N PHE A 73 4.14 -9.29 3.35
CA PHE A 73 3.72 -8.07 2.66
C PHE A 73 4.41 -7.91 1.31
N SER A 74 5.74 -8.05 1.27
CA SER A 74 6.50 -8.00 0.01
C SER A 74 6.03 -9.08 -0.96
N ARG A 75 5.76 -10.30 -0.50
CA ARG A 75 5.19 -11.39 -1.31
C ARG A 75 3.80 -11.06 -1.83
N CYS A 76 2.92 -10.51 -1.00
CA CYS A 76 1.59 -10.02 -1.43
C CYS A 76 1.74 -9.04 -2.59
N LEU A 77 2.60 -8.03 -2.44
CA LEU A 77 2.84 -7.06 -3.51
C LEU A 77 3.49 -7.66 -4.77
N GLN A 78 4.12 -8.85 -4.75
CA GLN A 78 4.68 -9.46 -5.97
C GLN A 78 3.61 -9.87 -6.98
N SER A 79 2.43 -10.25 -6.49
CA SER A 79 1.31 -10.62 -7.34
C SER A 79 0.59 -9.39 -7.92
N SER A 80 0.93 -8.19 -7.45
CA SER A 80 0.41 -6.95 -8.03
C SER A 80 0.92 -6.75 -9.45
N SER A 81 -0.01 -6.50 -10.37
CA SER A 81 0.26 -6.11 -11.76
C SER A 81 1.08 -4.82 -11.83
N TYR A 82 0.85 -3.86 -10.92
CA TYR A 82 1.66 -2.65 -10.80
C TYR A 82 3.12 -2.97 -10.45
N ARG A 83 3.38 -3.88 -9.50
CA ARG A 83 4.76 -4.28 -9.17
C ARG A 83 5.46 -5.01 -10.31
N GLN A 84 4.73 -5.84 -11.06
CA GLN A 84 5.25 -6.52 -12.26
C GLN A 84 5.58 -5.53 -13.38
N ASN A 85 4.70 -4.56 -13.63
CA ASN A 85 4.91 -3.51 -14.64
C ASN A 85 6.06 -2.57 -14.23
N TRP A 86 6.19 -2.25 -12.94
CA TRP A 86 7.31 -1.46 -12.43
C TRP A 86 8.64 -2.21 -12.55
N LYS A 87 8.68 -3.53 -12.28
CA LYS A 87 9.86 -4.36 -12.54
C LYS A 87 10.21 -4.39 -14.04
N LYS A 88 9.23 -4.51 -14.94
CA LYS A 88 9.46 -4.44 -16.39
C LYS A 88 10.00 -3.07 -16.84
N GLY A 89 9.43 -1.99 -16.31
CA GLY A 89 9.91 -0.62 -16.55
C GLY A 89 11.33 -0.38 -16.02
N ARG A 90 11.66 -0.90 -14.83
CA ARG A 90 13.03 -0.87 -14.29
C ARG A 90 14.01 -1.75 -15.06
N HIS A 91 13.58 -2.90 -15.59
CA HIS A 91 14.41 -3.74 -16.44
C HIS A 91 14.77 -3.04 -17.76
N TRP A 92 13.80 -2.30 -18.35
CA TRP A 92 14.06 -1.40 -19.47
C TRP A 92 15.01 -0.24 -19.10
N GLN A 93 14.81 0.40 -17.94
CA GLN A 93 15.69 1.48 -17.46
C GLN A 93 17.09 0.99 -17.04
N SER A 94 17.26 -0.26 -16.59
CA SER A 94 18.59 -0.80 -16.24
C SER A 94 19.50 -1.02 -17.45
N ASN A 95 18.94 -1.10 -18.66
CA ASN A 95 19.71 -1.05 -19.91
C ASN A 95 20.01 0.38 -20.39
N LEU A 96 19.45 1.39 -19.71
CA LEU A 96 19.61 2.81 -19.99
C LEU A 96 20.09 3.53 -18.71
N LYS A 97 21.34 3.25 -18.33
CA LYS A 97 22.21 4.13 -17.53
C LYS A 97 21.67 4.62 -16.17
N SER A 98 22.20 4.01 -15.11
CA SER A 98 22.59 4.64 -13.83
C SER A 98 22.20 6.12 -13.59
N SER A 99 20.93 6.40 -13.26
CA SER A 99 20.52 7.64 -12.58
C SER A 99 19.03 7.62 -12.28
N SER A 100 18.69 7.29 -11.04
CA SER A 100 17.74 8.06 -10.25
C SER A 100 17.53 7.32 -8.94
N THR A 101 17.67 8.06 -7.86
CA THR A 101 17.35 7.71 -6.48
C THR A 101 15.92 7.16 -6.42
N THR A 102 15.74 5.88 -6.75
CA THR A 102 14.42 5.26 -6.80
C THR A 102 14.07 4.83 -5.40
N THR A 103 13.48 5.75 -4.65
CA THR A 103 12.92 5.46 -3.32
C THR A 103 11.95 4.29 -3.49
N ASN A 104 12.28 3.15 -2.87
CA ASN A 104 11.50 1.93 -3.02
C ASN A 104 10.06 2.20 -2.52
N PRO A 105 9.03 2.17 -3.37
CA PRO A 105 7.66 2.56 -2.99
C PRO A 105 7.11 1.70 -1.85
N ILE A 106 7.66 0.50 -1.67
CA ILE A 106 7.36 -0.42 -0.58
C ILE A 106 7.74 0.16 0.76
N LEU A 107 8.85 0.90 0.83
CA LEU A 107 9.35 1.49 2.08
C LEU A 107 8.33 2.49 2.67
N TRP A 108 7.61 3.19 1.79
CA TRP A 108 6.55 4.15 2.17
C TRP A 108 5.23 3.50 2.51
N MET A 109 5.06 2.23 2.15
CA MET A 109 3.88 1.42 2.46
C MET A 109 4.09 0.56 3.71
N LEU A 110 5.27 0.63 4.35
CA LEU A 110 5.56 -0.09 5.60
C LEU A 110 4.84 0.56 6.81
N PRO A 111 4.53 -0.25 7.84
CA PRO A 111 3.81 0.15 9.03
C PRO A 111 4.70 0.91 10.00
N LYS A 112 4.04 1.45 11.02
CA LYS A 112 4.47 2.49 11.96
C LYS A 112 5.78 2.25 12.71
N THR A 113 6.27 1.01 12.77
CA THR A 113 7.46 0.62 13.55
C THR A 113 8.74 0.51 12.71
N THR A 114 8.63 0.56 11.38
CA THR A 114 9.77 0.44 10.45
C THR A 114 10.21 1.78 9.84
N GLN A 115 9.50 2.88 10.13
CA GLN A 115 9.85 4.21 9.66
C GLN A 115 10.82 4.89 10.64
N PRO A 116 11.99 5.40 10.19
CA PRO A 116 12.83 6.23 11.04
C PRO A 116 12.09 7.53 11.37
N VAL A 117 12.15 7.93 12.64
CA VAL A 117 11.63 9.21 13.15
C VAL A 117 12.36 10.37 12.49
#